data_AF-A0AB39XVB3-F1
#
_entry.id   AF-A0AB39XVB3-F1
#
_cell.length_a   1.000
_cell.length_b   1.000
_cell.length_c   1.000
_cell.angle_alpha   90.00
_cell.angle_beta   90.00
_cell.angle_gamma   90.00
#
_symmetry.space_group_name_H-M   'P 1'
#
loop_
_entity.id
_entity.type
_entity.pdbx_description
1 polymer ?
#
loop_
_entity_poly.entity_id
_entity_poly.type
_entity_poly.pdbx_seq_one_letter_code
_entity_poly.pdbx_strand_id
1 'polypeptide(L)'
;MPHPGSGEAADRFIQQAMDQAGRRDLQPADEELLLQQGRTAWLAETADYTQVRIQAATARRVAETGPDAGGRARAVVRLVWAGADPAGTLLDDRTAAVHFTQNGDGSWNRTP
;
A
#
# COMPACT_ATOMS: atom_id res chain seq x y z
N MET A 1 8.18 15.77 -21.00
CA MET A 1 7.61 14.43 -21.24
C MET A 1 8.46 13.42 -20.48
N PRO A 2 7.90 12.49 -19.70
CA PRO A 2 8.70 11.48 -19.02
C PRO A 2 9.28 10.50 -20.05
N HIS A 3 10.52 10.04 -19.81
CA HIS A 3 11.22 9.12 -20.71
C HIS A 3 10.61 7.71 -20.64
N PRO A 4 10.21 7.10 -21.77
CA PRO A 4 9.78 5.70 -21.82
C PRO A 4 10.97 4.81 -21.44
N GLY A 5 10.93 4.22 -20.25
CA GLY A 5 12.03 3.40 -19.69
C GLY A 5 12.43 3.76 -18.26
N SER A 6 12.03 4.93 -17.75
CA SER A 6 12.24 5.26 -16.32
C SER A 6 11.27 4.51 -15.40
N GLY A 7 10.14 4.02 -15.91
CA GLY A 7 9.05 3.44 -15.13
C GLY A 7 9.44 2.28 -14.21
N GLU A 8 10.01 1.20 -14.72
CA GLU A 8 10.31 0.01 -13.89
C GLU A 8 11.56 0.17 -13.03
N ALA A 9 12.56 0.91 -13.52
CA ALA A 9 13.77 1.19 -12.75
C ALA A 9 13.50 2.17 -11.59
N ALA A 10 12.69 3.20 -11.83
CA ALA A 10 12.23 4.11 -10.79
C ALA A 10 11.32 3.40 -9.78
N ASP A 11 10.38 2.55 -10.24
CA ASP A 11 9.56 1.72 -9.35
C ASP A 11 10.41 0.86 -8.43
N ARG A 12 11.48 0.21 -8.96
CA ARG A 12 12.41 -0.56 -8.12
C ARG A 12 13.11 0.30 -7.08
N PHE A 13 13.50 1.53 -7.44
CA PHE A 13 14.10 2.46 -6.49
C PHE A 13 13.10 2.90 -5.40
N ILE A 14 11.86 3.22 -5.78
CA ILE A 14 10.77 3.57 -4.85
C ILE A 14 10.49 2.38 -3.93
N GLN A 15 10.39 1.16 -4.48
CA GLN A 15 10.19 -0.06 -3.71
C GLN A 15 11.31 -0.28 -2.70
N GLN A 16 12.58 -0.11 -3.10
CA GLN A 16 13.73 -0.22 -2.20
C GLN A 16 13.67 0.82 -1.08
N ALA A 17 13.32 2.07 -1.39
CA ALA A 17 13.18 3.13 -0.39
C ALA A 17 12.06 2.81 0.63
N MET A 18 10.91 2.33 0.15
CA MET A 18 9.82 1.91 1.03
C MET A 18 10.19 0.70 1.89
N ASP A 19 10.91 -0.28 1.32
CA ASP A 19 11.37 -1.46 2.03
C ASP A 19 12.38 -1.10 3.14
N GLN A 20 13.24 -0.09 2.92
CA GLN A 20 14.19 0.41 3.91
C GLN A 20 13.53 1.24 5.02
N ALA A 21 12.41 1.90 4.75
CA ALA A 21 11.74 2.79 5.70
C ALA A 21 11.09 2.06 6.90
N GLY A 22 10.94 0.73 6.85
CA GLY A 22 10.30 -0.03 7.93
C GLY A 22 10.69 -1.50 7.96
N ARG A 23 10.74 -2.07 9.17
CA ARG A 23 11.05 -3.49 9.38
C ARG A 23 9.95 -4.38 8.80
N ARG A 24 10.33 -5.49 8.17
CA ARG A 24 9.39 -6.57 7.81
C ARG A 24 9.02 -7.35 9.06
N ASP A 25 7.81 -7.12 9.55
CA ASP A 25 7.29 -7.58 10.85
C ASP A 25 5.95 -8.32 10.73
N LEU A 26 5.61 -8.70 9.51
CA LEU A 26 4.49 -9.57 9.17
C LEU A 26 5.00 -10.97 8.79
N GLN A 27 4.16 -11.98 8.96
CA GLN A 27 4.43 -13.30 8.38
C GLN A 27 4.36 -13.18 6.85
N PRO A 28 5.19 -13.92 6.07
CA PRO A 28 5.19 -13.80 4.61
C PRO A 28 3.81 -13.99 3.96
N ALA A 29 3.03 -14.97 4.45
CA ALA A 29 1.68 -15.20 3.94
C ALA A 29 0.72 -14.04 4.24
N ASP A 30 0.81 -13.44 5.43
CA ASP A 30 0.03 -12.24 5.78
C ASP A 30 0.46 -11.04 4.94
N GLU A 31 1.78 -10.84 4.74
CA GLU A 31 2.30 -9.75 3.92
C GLU A 31 1.81 -9.85 2.47
N GLU A 32 1.88 -11.03 1.86
CA GLU A 32 1.39 -11.28 0.50
C GLU A 32 -0.13 -11.05 0.38
N LEU A 33 -0.90 -11.58 1.33
CA LEU A 33 -2.36 -11.42 1.38
C LEU A 33 -2.74 -9.94 1.50
N LEU A 34 -2.13 -9.22 2.44
CA LEU A 34 -2.41 -7.80 2.67
C LEU A 34 -2.00 -6.96 1.46
N LEU A 35 -0.86 -7.24 0.82
CA LEU A 35 -0.46 -6.57 -0.41
C LEU A 35 -1.47 -6.79 -1.53
N GLN A 36 -1.98 -8.01 -1.71
CA GLN A 36 -3.01 -8.30 -2.71
C GLN A 36 -4.30 -7.55 -2.41
N GLN A 37 -4.81 -7.65 -1.17
CA GLN A 37 -6.04 -6.99 -0.74
C GLN A 37 -5.92 -5.46 -0.81
N GLY A 38 -4.80 -4.91 -0.35
CA GLY A 38 -4.54 -3.47 -0.35
C GLY A 38 -4.47 -2.88 -1.75
N ARG A 39 -3.83 -3.59 -2.70
CA ARG A 39 -3.82 -3.18 -4.12
C ARG A 39 -5.22 -3.20 -4.72
N THR A 40 -5.99 -4.27 -4.52
CA THR A 40 -7.37 -4.38 -5.03
C THR A 40 -8.27 -3.29 -4.44
N ALA A 41 -8.17 -3.07 -3.12
CA ALA A 41 -8.93 -2.03 -2.43
C ALA A 41 -8.59 -0.63 -2.96
N TRP A 42 -7.31 -0.34 -3.17
CA TRP A 42 -6.88 0.95 -3.70
C TRP A 42 -7.34 1.17 -5.14
N LEU A 43 -7.23 0.15 -6.00
CA LEU A 43 -7.70 0.25 -7.38
C LEU A 43 -9.20 0.57 -7.46
N ALA A 44 -10.01 0.04 -6.54
CA ALA A 44 -11.43 0.34 -6.45
C ALA A 44 -11.70 1.81 -6.04
N GLU A 45 -10.87 2.40 -5.18
CA GLU A 45 -10.98 3.83 -4.81
C GLU A 45 -10.59 4.77 -5.93
N THR A 46 -9.69 4.34 -6.82
CA THR A 46 -9.24 5.11 -7.97
C THR A 46 -10.10 4.89 -9.21
N ALA A 47 -11.35 4.44 -9.08
CA ALA A 47 -12.21 4.13 -10.22
C ALA A 47 -12.48 5.34 -11.15
N ASP A 48 -12.49 6.56 -10.61
CA ASP A 48 -12.66 7.79 -11.39
C ASP A 48 -11.35 8.32 -11.99
N TYR A 49 -10.22 7.67 -11.71
CA TYR A 49 -8.91 8.02 -12.28
C TYR A 49 -8.63 7.18 -13.52
N THR A 50 -7.82 7.73 -14.42
CA THR A 50 -7.34 7.01 -15.61
C THR A 50 -5.84 6.80 -15.54
N GLN A 51 -5.31 5.87 -16.33
CA GLN A 51 -3.88 5.54 -16.36
C GLN A 51 -3.30 5.16 -14.98
N VAL A 52 -4.14 4.56 -14.11
CA VAL A 52 -3.74 4.19 -12.76
C VAL A 52 -2.69 3.08 -12.81
N ARG A 53 -1.56 3.30 -12.14
CA ARG A 53 -0.47 2.34 -11.98
C ARG A 53 0.08 2.40 -10.57
N ILE A 54 0.12 1.25 -9.90
CA ILE A 54 0.81 1.12 -8.61
C ILE A 54 2.31 0.93 -8.91
N GLN A 55 3.13 1.86 -8.44
CA GLN A 55 4.59 1.89 -8.65
C GLN A 55 5.33 1.06 -7.59
N ALA A 56 4.85 1.09 -6.35
CA ALA A 56 5.42 0.34 -5.24
C ALA A 56 4.38 0.10 -4.15
N ALA A 57 4.58 -0.95 -3.35
CA ALA A 57 3.75 -1.21 -2.18
C ALA A 57 4.51 -1.97 -1.09
N THR A 58 4.19 -1.68 0.17
CA THR A 58 4.70 -2.42 1.33
C THR A 58 3.58 -2.64 2.34
N ALA A 59 3.56 -3.79 2.99
CA ALA A 59 2.69 -4.04 4.13
C ALA A 59 3.54 -4.12 5.40
N ARG A 60 3.12 -3.42 6.46
CA ARG A 60 3.85 -3.35 7.73
C ARG A 60 2.88 -3.45 8.89
N ARG A 61 3.27 -4.14 9.97
CA ARG A 61 2.50 -4.16 11.21
C ARG A 61 2.53 -2.75 11.83
N VAL A 62 1.41 -2.36 12.42
CA VAL A 62 1.31 -1.13 13.20
C VAL A 62 1.54 -1.53 14.65
N ALA A 63 2.62 -1.02 15.25
CA ALA A 63 2.86 -1.20 16.67
C ALA A 63 1.81 -0.41 17.46
N GLU A 64 0.94 -1.10 18.19
CA GLU A 64 0.05 -0.44 19.15
C GLU A 64 0.90 0.03 20.33
N THR A 65 1.00 1.35 20.53
CA THR A 65 1.65 1.94 21.71
C THR A 65 0.55 2.57 22.55
N GLY A 66 0.23 1.96 23.70
CA GLY A 66 -0.77 2.51 24.63
C GLY A 66 -1.45 1.45 25.49
N PRO A 67 -2.13 1.87 26.57
CA PRO A 67 -2.83 0.98 27.50
C PRO A 67 -4.04 0.27 26.87
N ASP A 68 -4.57 0.80 25.76
CA ASP A 68 -5.68 0.24 24.98
C ASP A 68 -5.22 -0.59 23.77
N ALA A 69 -3.98 -1.12 23.81
CA ALA A 69 -3.52 -2.12 22.85
C ALA A 69 -4.35 -3.40 23.01
N GLY A 70 -5.56 -3.39 22.47
CA GLY A 70 -6.64 -4.36 22.63
C GLY A 70 -6.38 -5.71 21.98
N GLY A 71 -5.11 -6.14 21.90
CA GLY A 71 -4.68 -7.48 21.54
C GLY A 71 -4.81 -7.88 20.08
N ARG A 72 -5.43 -7.05 19.22
CA ARG A 72 -5.58 -7.36 17.80
C ARG A 72 -4.44 -6.76 16.99
N ALA A 73 -3.77 -7.60 16.23
CA ALA A 73 -2.77 -7.14 15.29
C ALA A 73 -3.36 -6.16 14.28
N ARG A 74 -2.65 -5.06 14.02
CA ARG A 74 -2.99 -4.10 12.97
C ARG A 74 -1.89 -4.07 11.93
N ALA A 75 -2.26 -3.82 10.69
CA ALA A 75 -1.31 -3.66 9.59
C ALA A 75 -1.74 -2.51 8.69
N VAL A 76 -0.77 -1.94 7.99
CA VAL A 76 -1.01 -0.90 7.00
C VAL A 76 -0.27 -1.27 5.72
N VAL A 77 -0.99 -1.20 4.61
CA VAL A 77 -0.43 -1.29 3.27
C VAL A 77 -0.21 0.12 2.77
N ARG A 78 1.04 0.51 2.58
CA ARG A 78 1.41 1.78 1.94
C ARG A 78 1.64 1.53 0.47
N LEU A 79 1.11 2.40 -0.38
CA LEU A 79 1.27 2.35 -1.83
C LEU A 79 1.81 3.68 -2.35
N VAL A 80 2.65 3.59 -3.38
CA VAL A 80 2.99 4.71 -4.25
C VAL A 80 2.41 4.40 -5.62
N TRP A 81 1.71 5.37 -6.22
CA TRP A 81 0.97 5.18 -7.46
C TRP A 81 0.98 6.42 -8.33
N ALA A 82 0.74 6.21 -9.62
CA ALA A 82 0.57 7.26 -10.62
C ALA A 82 -0.84 7.16 -11.23
N GLY A 83 -1.40 8.28 -11.64
CA GLY A 83 -2.69 8.32 -12.33
C GLY A 83 -3.11 9.72 -12.73
N ALA A 84 -3.96 9.78 -13.74
CA ALA A 84 -4.61 10.99 -14.22
C ALA A 84 -5.95 11.18 -13.50
N ASP A 85 -6.12 12.35 -12.89
CA ASP A 85 -7.39 12.73 -12.25
C ASP A 85 -8.51 12.95 -13.30
N PRO A 86 -9.77 13.14 -12.87
CA PRO A 86 -10.88 13.36 -13.81
C PRO A 86 -10.72 14.59 -14.73
N ALA A 87 -9.86 15.54 -14.37
CA ALA A 87 -9.52 16.69 -15.22
C ALA A 87 -8.41 16.37 -16.25
N GLY A 88 -7.85 15.15 -16.22
CA GLY A 88 -6.80 14.68 -17.10
C GLY A 88 -5.38 14.97 -16.61
N THR A 89 -5.20 15.46 -15.38
CA THR A 89 -3.87 15.77 -14.83
C THR A 89 -3.18 14.50 -14.37
N LEU A 90 -2.21 14.03 -15.17
CA LEU A 90 -1.35 12.91 -14.80
C LEU A 90 -0.31 13.36 -13.76
N LEU A 91 -0.33 12.74 -12.58
CA LEU A 91 0.73 12.87 -11.57
C LEU A 91 1.25 11.49 -11.17
N ASP A 92 2.54 11.41 -10.94
CA ASP A 92 3.28 10.31 -10.34
C ASP A 92 3.54 10.54 -8.84
N ASP A 93 4.11 9.53 -8.19
CA ASP A 93 4.56 9.56 -6.79
C ASP A 93 3.47 9.91 -5.76
N ARG A 94 2.20 9.65 -6.10
CA ARG A 94 1.07 9.81 -5.18
C ARG A 94 1.14 8.71 -4.13
N THR A 95 0.89 9.05 -2.87
CA THR A 95 0.89 8.08 -1.76
C THR A 95 -0.52 7.68 -1.36
N ALA A 96 -0.71 6.43 -0.98
CA ALA A 96 -1.95 5.93 -0.38
C ALA A 96 -1.65 4.96 0.78
N ALA A 97 -2.62 4.81 1.68
CA ALA A 97 -2.54 3.86 2.79
C ALA A 97 -3.88 3.12 2.96
N VAL A 98 -3.80 1.79 3.07
CA VAL A 98 -4.95 0.93 3.37
C VAL A 98 -4.70 0.24 4.70
N HIS A 99 -5.60 0.45 5.66
CA HIS A 99 -5.47 -0.08 7.02
C HIS A 99 -6.22 -1.41 7.17
N PHE A 100 -5.63 -2.31 7.96
CA PHE A 100 -6.18 -3.62 8.26
C PHE A 100 -6.09 -3.93 9.75
N THR A 101 -7.08 -4.66 10.25
CA THR A 101 -7.10 -5.25 11.60
C THR A 101 -7.30 -6.75 11.48
N GLN A 102 -6.51 -7.52 12.23
CA GLN A 102 -6.62 -8.97 12.28
C GLN A 102 -7.79 -9.38 13.16
N ASN A 103 -8.56 -10.33 12.67
CA ASN A 103 -9.62 -11.02 13.36
C ASN A 103 -9.04 -12.13 14.25
N GLY A 104 -9.85 -12.63 15.19
CA GLY A 104 -9.41 -13.68 16.12
C GLY A 104 -9.10 -15.03 15.46
N ASP A 105 -9.53 -15.25 14.22
CA ASP A 105 -9.28 -16.44 13.40
C ASP A 105 -8.06 -16.32 12.48
N GLY A 106 -7.31 -15.20 12.58
CA GLY A 106 -6.15 -14.92 11.75
C GLY A 106 -6.47 -14.22 10.42
N SER A 107 -7.74 -14.09 10.03
CA SER A 107 -8.15 -13.33 8.85
C SER A 107 -7.98 -11.82 9.08
N TRP A 108 -7.95 -11.04 8.00
CA TRP A 108 -7.76 -9.59 8.06
C TRP A 108 -8.98 -8.85 7.50
N ASN A 109 -9.45 -7.84 8.23
CA ASN A 109 -10.49 -6.92 7.78
C ASN A 109 -9.88 -5.55 7.49
N ARG A 110 -10.25 -4.97 6.33
CA ARG A 110 -9.96 -3.57 6.04
C ARG A 110 -10.69 -2.69 7.05
N THR A 111 -9.98 -1.70 7.58
CA THR A 111 -10.58 -0.64 8.40
C THR A 111 -10.59 0.68 7.62
N PRO A 112 -11.58 1.56 7.87
CA PRO A 112 -11.55 2.94 7.37
C PRO A 112 -10.28 3.69 7.81
#